data_AF-A0A6C1PK07-F1
#
_entry.id   AF-A0A6C1PK07-F1
#
_cell.length_a   1.000
_cell.length_b   1.000
_cell.length_c   1.000
_cell.angle_alpha   90.00
_cell.angle_beta   90.00
_cell.angle_gamma   90.00
#
_symmetry.space_group_name_H-M   'P 1'
#
loop_
_entity.id
_entity.type
_entity.pdbx_description
1 polymer ?
#
loop_
_entity_poly.entity_id
_entity_poly.type
_entity_poly.pdbx_seq_one_letter_code
_entity_poly.pdbx_strand_id
1 'polypeptide(L)'
;HREAGSPDDALRWDRVVDRITPMVRNAAWSDADGLYLEGPGRTADRLSQHSQVLAILSGVATDPQIARITDRLFDNRLIPMKLMQSFYLARALEQVGAYEAFHTNVLSPWRAMRELNLSTCAEYLPGRSDCHAWSSWPAVDFVRTVLGVRPGTPGFATIDIAPQTDGLTHARGGIVSPAGRIDVEWRRDGAIVSVSATVPKGVPTRIALPGGKRTFERGGRIEFSA
;
A
#
# COMPACT_ATOMS: atom_id res chain seq x y z
N HIS A 1 -17.96 -2.64 12.96
CA HIS A 1 -19.25 -3.24 13.38
C HIS A 1 -19.17 -4.75 13.57
N ARG A 2 -18.82 -5.56 12.55
CA ARG A 2 -18.70 -7.03 12.72
C ARG A 2 -17.72 -7.44 13.82
N GLU A 3 -16.50 -6.90 13.79
CA GLU A 3 -15.47 -7.17 14.81
C GLU A 3 -15.83 -6.66 16.20
N ALA A 4 -16.76 -5.70 16.30
CA ALA A 4 -17.29 -5.18 17.56
C ALA A 4 -18.53 -5.94 18.04
N GLY A 5 -18.87 -7.09 17.44
CA GLY A 5 -20.04 -7.90 17.83
C GLY A 5 -21.38 -7.31 17.41
N SER A 6 -21.42 -6.38 16.46
CA SER A 6 -22.64 -5.73 15.96
C SER A 6 -22.91 -6.08 14.49
N PRO A 7 -23.37 -7.31 14.17
CA PRO A 7 -23.56 -7.75 12.79
C PRO A 7 -24.69 -7.01 12.07
N ASP A 8 -25.78 -6.66 12.75
CA ASP A 8 -26.92 -5.98 12.11
C ASP A 8 -26.55 -4.56 11.63
N ASP A 9 -25.76 -3.84 12.42
CA ASP A 9 -25.28 -2.52 12.01
C ASP A 9 -24.24 -2.64 10.89
N ALA A 10 -23.43 -3.71 10.86
CA ALA A 10 -22.58 -3.99 9.71
C ALA A 10 -23.40 -4.19 8.42
N LEU A 11 -24.47 -5.01 8.49
CA LEU A 11 -25.39 -5.24 7.37
C LEU A 11 -26.13 -3.98 6.93
N ARG A 12 -26.38 -3.05 7.86
CA ARG A 12 -26.93 -1.72 7.52
C ARG A 12 -25.93 -0.94 6.67
N TRP A 13 -24.66 -0.91 7.06
CA TRP A 13 -23.61 -0.21 6.29
C TRP A 13 -23.31 -0.88 4.95
N ASP A 14 -23.31 -2.22 4.89
CA ASP A 14 -23.16 -2.96 3.62
C ASP A 14 -24.24 -2.52 2.61
N ARG A 15 -25.51 -2.46 3.04
CA ARG A 15 -26.61 -1.98 2.20
C ARG A 15 -26.44 -0.53 1.74
N VAL A 16 -25.82 0.32 2.55
CA VAL A 16 -25.48 1.69 2.13
C VAL A 16 -24.39 1.65 1.06
N VAL A 17 -23.34 0.86 1.25
CA VAL A 17 -22.25 0.68 0.27
C VAL A 17 -22.78 0.15 -1.07
N ASP A 18 -23.63 -0.88 -1.05
CA ASP A 18 -24.22 -1.48 -2.25
C ASP A 18 -25.02 -0.46 -3.08
N ARG A 19 -25.65 0.50 -2.40
CA ARG A 19 -26.41 1.57 -3.04
C ARG A 19 -25.53 2.70 -3.57
N ILE A 20 -24.57 3.19 -2.76
CA ILE A 20 -23.81 4.40 -3.12
C ILE A 20 -22.68 4.13 -4.11
N THR A 21 -22.06 2.94 -4.06
CA THR A 21 -20.92 2.59 -4.91
C THR A 21 -21.24 2.72 -6.41
N PRO A 22 -22.31 2.11 -6.96
CA PRO A 22 -22.64 2.28 -8.37
C PRO A 22 -23.04 3.73 -8.71
N MET A 23 -23.64 4.47 -7.78
CA MET A 23 -24.01 5.87 -8.02
C MET A 23 -22.78 6.76 -8.19
N VAL A 24 -21.79 6.64 -7.29
CA VAL A 24 -20.53 7.38 -7.38
C VAL A 24 -19.76 6.96 -8.63
N ARG A 25 -19.66 5.65 -8.88
CA ARG A 25 -19.02 5.09 -10.08
C ARG A 25 -19.56 5.74 -11.35
N ASN A 26 -20.88 5.74 -11.53
CA ASN A 26 -21.50 6.18 -12.77
C ASN A 26 -21.54 7.71 -12.89
N ALA A 27 -21.71 8.43 -11.77
CA ALA A 27 -21.89 9.88 -11.81
C ALA A 27 -20.57 10.66 -11.82
N ALA A 28 -19.46 10.06 -11.36
CA ALA A 28 -18.15 10.70 -11.30
C ALA A 28 -17.13 10.15 -12.30
N TRP A 29 -17.44 9.07 -13.03
CA TRP A 29 -16.57 8.55 -14.08
C TRP A 29 -16.72 9.36 -15.38
N SER A 30 -15.60 9.76 -15.99
CA SER A 30 -15.59 10.29 -17.35
C SER A 30 -15.01 9.26 -18.30
N ASP A 31 -15.84 8.71 -19.20
CA ASP A 31 -15.37 7.81 -20.24
C ASP A 31 -14.44 8.49 -21.24
N ALA A 32 -14.65 9.78 -21.50
CA ALA A 32 -13.82 10.57 -22.40
C ALA A 32 -12.40 10.75 -21.84
N ASP A 33 -12.27 11.06 -20.55
CA ASP A 33 -10.97 11.26 -19.90
C ASP A 33 -10.34 9.93 -19.43
N GLY A 34 -11.16 8.91 -19.17
CA GLY A 34 -10.71 7.65 -18.57
C GLY A 34 -10.28 7.79 -17.13
N LEU A 35 -10.87 8.74 -16.41
CA LEU A 35 -10.53 9.12 -15.06
C LEU A 35 -11.80 9.48 -14.29
N TYR A 36 -11.74 9.39 -12.97
CA TYR A 36 -12.73 9.95 -12.08
C TYR A 36 -12.58 11.47 -12.00
N LEU A 37 -13.70 12.16 -12.14
CA LEU A 37 -13.85 13.59 -11.86
C LEU A 37 -13.80 13.82 -10.36
N GLU A 38 -13.66 15.08 -9.93
CA GLU A 38 -13.61 15.49 -8.52
C GLU A 38 -14.99 15.44 -7.81
N GLY A 39 -15.86 14.54 -8.26
CA GLY A 39 -17.20 14.29 -7.74
C GLY A 39 -18.30 14.29 -8.81
N PRO A 40 -19.51 13.85 -8.46
CA PRO A 40 -20.67 13.87 -9.35
C PRO A 40 -20.98 15.27 -9.89
N GLY A 41 -21.23 15.37 -11.20
CA GLY A 41 -21.59 16.64 -11.86
C GLY A 41 -20.44 17.65 -11.98
N ARG A 42 -19.21 17.25 -11.67
CA ARG A 42 -18.02 18.05 -11.95
C ARG A 42 -17.60 17.89 -13.41
N THR A 43 -16.69 18.75 -13.84
CA THR A 43 -16.04 18.70 -15.15
C THR A 43 -14.61 18.18 -15.02
N ALA A 44 -13.97 17.86 -16.15
CA ALA A 44 -12.59 17.39 -16.20
C ALA A 44 -11.54 18.52 -16.28
N ASP A 45 -11.94 19.74 -15.91
CA ASP A 45 -11.07 20.93 -15.85
C ASP A 45 -10.00 20.80 -14.76
N ARG A 46 -10.31 20.06 -13.69
CA ARG A 46 -9.39 19.78 -12.60
C ARG A 46 -9.51 18.33 -12.20
N LEU A 47 -8.42 17.58 -12.34
CA LEU A 47 -8.32 16.17 -11.98
C LEU A 47 -7.17 15.99 -11.00
N SER A 48 -7.29 15.06 -10.07
CA SER A 48 -6.26 14.77 -9.09
C SER A 48 -6.01 13.29 -8.93
N GLN A 49 -4.80 12.93 -8.48
CA GLN A 49 -4.50 11.56 -8.03
C GLN A 49 -5.41 11.12 -6.89
N HIS A 50 -5.93 12.06 -6.07
CA HIS A 50 -6.78 11.75 -4.92
C HIS A 50 -8.03 10.99 -5.33
N SER A 51 -8.79 11.51 -6.29
CA SER A 51 -10.05 10.90 -6.75
C SER A 51 -9.79 9.50 -7.32
N GLN A 52 -8.68 9.33 -8.05
CA GLN A 52 -8.34 8.04 -8.67
C GLN A 52 -7.93 7.00 -7.63
N VAL A 53 -7.02 7.38 -6.73
CA VAL A 53 -6.53 6.53 -5.63
C VAL A 53 -7.68 6.14 -4.71
N LEU A 54 -8.57 7.06 -4.36
CA LEU A 54 -9.73 6.76 -3.54
C LEU A 54 -10.69 5.82 -4.27
N ALA A 55 -10.91 5.99 -5.59
CA ALA A 55 -11.76 5.09 -6.35
C ALA A 55 -11.22 3.64 -6.37
N ILE A 56 -9.89 3.46 -6.46
CA ILE A 56 -9.23 2.15 -6.35
C ILE A 56 -9.40 1.58 -4.94
N LEU A 57 -9.01 2.33 -3.90
CA LEU A 57 -8.97 1.85 -2.52
C LEU A 57 -10.35 1.58 -1.93
N SER A 58 -11.37 2.29 -2.39
CA SER A 58 -12.76 2.10 -1.93
C SER A 58 -13.54 1.02 -2.69
N GLY A 59 -12.96 0.44 -3.75
CA GLY A 59 -13.67 -0.52 -4.61
C GLY A 59 -14.74 0.11 -5.52
N VAL A 60 -14.73 1.43 -5.66
CA VAL A 60 -15.63 2.14 -6.58
C VAL A 60 -15.22 1.85 -8.03
N ALA A 61 -13.92 1.88 -8.34
CA ALA A 61 -13.42 1.57 -9.67
C ALA A 61 -13.56 0.07 -10.01
N THR A 62 -14.03 -0.23 -11.22
CA THR A 62 -14.02 -1.59 -11.78
C THR A 62 -12.65 -1.93 -12.39
N ASP A 63 -12.32 -3.21 -12.59
CA ASP A 63 -11.03 -3.62 -13.18
C ASP A 63 -10.66 -2.89 -14.49
N PRO A 64 -11.57 -2.71 -15.48
CA PRO A 64 -11.25 -1.94 -16.69
C PRO A 64 -10.94 -0.46 -16.41
N GLN A 65 -11.61 0.15 -15.43
CA GLN A 65 -11.35 1.53 -15.00
C GLN A 65 -10.02 1.61 -14.26
N ILE A 66 -9.71 0.63 -13.41
CA ILE A 66 -8.42 0.53 -12.71
C ILE A 66 -7.27 0.49 -13.71
N ALA A 67 -7.37 -0.31 -14.77
CA ALA A 67 -6.35 -0.34 -15.83
C ALA A 67 -6.14 1.05 -16.45
N ARG A 68 -7.23 1.73 -16.85
CA ARG A 68 -7.15 3.08 -17.44
C ARG A 68 -6.58 4.13 -16.48
N ILE A 69 -6.91 4.04 -15.20
CA ILE A 69 -6.40 4.92 -14.14
C ILE A 69 -4.89 4.69 -13.96
N THR A 70 -4.46 3.44 -13.83
CA THR A 70 -3.06 3.07 -13.58
C THR A 70 -2.15 3.61 -14.69
N ASP A 71 -2.57 3.52 -15.95
CA ASP A 71 -1.83 4.05 -17.10
C ASP A 71 -1.61 5.58 -17.06
N ARG A 72 -2.49 6.31 -16.37
CA ARG A 72 -2.54 7.79 -16.35
C ARG A 72 -2.16 8.38 -14.99
N LEU A 73 -1.88 7.55 -13.99
CA LEU A 73 -1.81 7.95 -12.59
C LEU A 73 -0.72 9.00 -12.33
N PHE A 74 0.29 9.06 -13.20
CA PHE A 74 1.41 10.01 -13.12
C PHE A 74 1.42 11.04 -14.26
N ASP A 75 0.33 11.18 -15.00
CA ASP A 75 0.19 12.22 -16.02
C ASP A 75 0.26 13.62 -15.40
N ASN A 76 0.93 14.55 -16.07
CA ASN A 76 1.06 15.95 -15.62
C ASN A 76 -0.28 16.69 -15.49
N ARG A 77 -1.38 16.15 -16.04
CA ARG A 77 -2.73 16.70 -15.89
C ARG A 77 -3.31 16.45 -14.49
N LEU A 78 -2.84 15.43 -13.78
CA LEU A 78 -3.31 15.11 -12.44
C LEU A 78 -2.57 15.93 -11.40
N ILE A 79 -3.32 16.62 -10.53
CA ILE A 79 -2.77 17.21 -9.32
C ILE A 79 -2.24 16.07 -8.44
N PRO A 80 -0.93 16.08 -8.10
CA PRO A 80 -0.32 14.97 -7.37
C PRO A 80 -0.69 14.98 -5.88
N MET A 81 -0.78 13.79 -5.29
CA MET A 81 -0.86 13.63 -3.84
C MET A 81 0.47 14.05 -3.21
N LYS A 82 0.40 14.90 -2.18
CA LYS A 82 1.58 15.36 -1.44
C LYS A 82 2.00 14.33 -0.38
N LEU A 83 3.17 14.54 0.23
CA LEU A 83 3.88 13.63 1.15
C LEU A 83 3.00 12.71 2.01
N MET A 84 2.16 13.26 2.89
CA MET A 84 1.30 12.44 3.77
C MET A 84 0.28 11.62 2.98
N GLN A 85 -0.30 12.22 1.95
CA GLN A 85 -1.37 11.66 1.14
C GLN A 85 -0.85 10.58 0.19
N SER A 86 0.42 10.66 -0.23
CA SER A 86 1.03 9.65 -1.10
C SER A 86 1.21 8.28 -0.41
N PHE A 87 0.95 8.19 0.90
CA PHE A 87 0.70 6.91 1.57
C PHE A 87 -0.42 6.12 0.88
N TYR A 88 -1.55 6.78 0.57
CA TYR A 88 -2.68 6.15 -0.08
C TYR A 88 -2.36 5.78 -1.54
N LEU A 89 -1.56 6.62 -2.22
CA LEU A 89 -1.05 6.28 -3.55
C LEU A 89 -0.24 4.99 -3.52
N ALA A 90 0.67 4.82 -2.54
CA ALA A 90 1.42 3.57 -2.38
C ALA A 90 0.53 2.36 -2.09
N ARG A 91 -0.53 2.53 -1.29
CA ARG A 91 -1.53 1.47 -1.05
C ARG A 91 -2.30 1.09 -2.33
N ALA A 92 -2.65 2.05 -3.16
CA ALA A 92 -3.33 1.80 -4.43
C ALA A 92 -2.40 1.07 -5.41
N LEU A 93 -1.15 1.53 -5.56
CA LEU A 93 -0.14 0.89 -6.39
C LEU A 93 0.10 -0.56 -5.97
N GLU A 94 0.20 -0.80 -4.66
CA GLU A 94 0.29 -2.14 -4.10
C GLU A 94 -0.92 -3.00 -4.46
N GLN A 95 -2.15 -2.48 -4.30
CA GLN A 95 -3.39 -3.21 -4.57
C GLN A 95 -3.52 -3.61 -6.05
N VAL A 96 -3.02 -2.79 -6.97
CA VAL A 96 -3.12 -3.02 -8.43
C VAL A 96 -1.89 -3.69 -9.03
N GLY A 97 -0.90 -4.07 -8.21
CA GLY A 97 0.33 -4.73 -8.69
C GLY A 97 1.26 -3.82 -9.50
N ALA A 98 1.21 -2.50 -9.26
CA ALA A 98 2.05 -1.50 -9.91
C ALA A 98 3.06 -0.87 -8.94
N TYR A 99 3.52 -1.64 -7.95
CA TYR A 99 4.32 -1.11 -6.84
C TYR A 99 5.71 -0.64 -7.29
N GLU A 100 6.23 -1.05 -8.45
CA GLU A 100 7.47 -0.50 -9.02
C GLU A 100 7.45 1.05 -9.08
N ALA A 101 6.30 1.64 -9.42
CA ALA A 101 6.13 3.08 -9.50
C ALA A 101 6.29 3.81 -8.14
N PHE A 102 6.20 3.09 -7.02
CA PHE A 102 6.53 3.63 -5.71
C PHE A 102 7.99 4.11 -5.67
N HIS A 103 8.90 3.31 -6.23
CA HIS A 103 10.33 3.61 -6.22
C HIS A 103 10.66 4.81 -7.11
N THR A 104 10.05 4.94 -8.28
CA THR A 104 10.38 6.01 -9.23
C THR A 104 9.64 7.30 -8.92
N ASN A 105 8.34 7.22 -8.61
CA ASN A 105 7.48 8.39 -8.53
C ASN A 105 7.20 8.79 -7.08
N VAL A 106 6.80 7.85 -6.22
CA VAL A 106 6.35 8.17 -4.85
C VAL A 106 7.52 8.60 -3.99
N LEU A 107 8.67 7.92 -4.03
CA LEU A 107 9.84 8.26 -3.21
C LEU A 107 10.58 9.55 -3.64
N SER A 108 10.20 10.16 -4.77
CA SER A 108 10.90 11.33 -5.31
C SER A 108 11.04 12.50 -4.32
N PRO A 109 10.02 12.88 -3.52
CA PRO A 109 10.17 13.98 -2.58
C PRO A 109 11.16 13.69 -1.45
N TRP A 110 11.24 12.43 -0.98
CA TRP A 110 12.20 12.03 0.05
C TRP A 110 13.64 12.01 -0.47
N ARG A 111 13.84 11.71 -1.76
CA ARG A 111 15.16 11.87 -2.40
C ARG A 111 15.56 13.33 -2.47
N ALA A 112 14.64 14.21 -2.86
CA ALA A 112 14.86 15.66 -2.84
C ALA A 112 15.18 16.17 -1.41
N MET A 113 14.51 15.66 -0.37
CA MET A 113 14.86 16.00 1.01
C MET A 113 16.33 15.67 1.34
N ARG A 114 16.81 14.51 0.91
CA ARG A 114 18.21 14.10 1.11
C ARG A 114 19.18 15.01 0.38
N GLU A 115 18.86 15.44 -0.84
CA GLU A 115 19.69 16.39 -1.62
C GLU A 115 19.77 17.77 -0.94
N LEU A 116 18.73 18.15 -0.20
CA LEU A 116 18.70 19.35 0.65
C LEU A 116 19.36 19.14 2.02
N ASN A 117 20.00 18.00 2.27
CA ASN A 117 20.63 17.63 3.56
C ASN A 117 19.65 17.57 4.74
N LEU A 118 18.37 17.35 4.49
CA LEU A 118 17.40 17.11 5.56
C LEU A 118 17.67 15.75 6.22
N SER A 119 17.76 15.75 7.55
CA SER A 119 17.90 14.54 8.39
C SER A 119 16.57 14.04 8.97
N THR A 120 15.48 14.75 8.68
CA THR A 120 14.10 14.42 9.10
C THR A 120 13.13 14.57 7.92
N CYS A 121 11.89 14.12 8.06
CA CYS A 121 10.88 14.21 6.99
C CYS A 121 10.14 15.55 7.08
N ALA A 122 10.19 16.37 6.03
CA ALA A 122 9.51 17.66 6.00
C ALA A 122 7.97 17.53 5.92
N GLU A 123 7.26 18.57 6.35
CA GLU A 123 5.80 18.68 6.25
C GLU A 123 5.34 18.77 4.78
N TYR A 124 6.03 19.61 4.01
CA TYR A 124 5.89 19.85 2.57
C TYR A 124 7.24 20.34 2.02
N LEU A 125 7.42 20.31 0.70
CA LEU A 125 8.55 20.96 0.02
C LEU A 125 8.05 21.94 -1.05
N PRO A 126 8.40 23.25 -1.00
CA PRO A 126 8.90 23.95 0.19
C PRO A 126 7.83 23.98 1.30
N GLY A 127 8.24 24.07 2.57
CA GLY A 127 7.33 23.99 3.72
C GLY A 127 7.79 24.81 4.92
N ARG A 128 6.97 24.86 5.98
CA ARG A 128 7.29 25.56 7.23
C ARG A 128 8.01 24.68 8.25
N SER A 129 7.77 23.36 8.23
CA SER A 129 8.41 22.41 9.14
C SER A 129 9.19 21.37 8.35
N ASP A 130 10.45 21.19 8.74
CA ASP A 130 11.36 20.19 8.19
C ASP A 130 11.32 18.87 8.97
N CYS A 131 10.54 18.79 10.05
CA CYS A 131 10.39 17.61 10.90
C CYS A 131 8.91 17.37 11.21
N HIS A 132 8.28 16.46 10.45
CA HIS A 132 6.86 16.19 10.52
C HIS A 132 6.55 14.70 10.37
N ALA A 133 6.01 14.10 11.44
CA ALA A 133 5.80 12.66 11.53
C ALA A 133 4.89 12.08 10.43
N TRP A 134 3.95 12.87 9.91
CA TRP A 134 3.02 12.42 8.86
C TRP A 134 3.70 12.10 7.51
N SER A 135 4.96 12.49 7.35
CA SER A 135 5.77 12.26 6.15
C SER A 135 6.76 11.11 6.37
N SER A 136 6.80 10.52 7.58
CA SER A 136 7.69 9.42 7.94
C SER A 136 7.09 8.04 7.63
N TRP A 137 5.91 7.99 6.99
CA TRP A 137 5.23 6.74 6.65
C TRP A 137 6.03 5.78 5.74
N PRO A 138 7.01 6.19 4.89
CA PRO A 138 7.82 5.23 4.15
C PRO A 138 8.59 4.25 5.03
N ALA A 139 8.90 4.61 6.28
CA ALA A 139 9.52 3.70 7.23
C ALA A 139 8.57 2.53 7.58
N VAL A 140 7.28 2.83 7.77
CA VAL A 140 6.24 1.81 7.97
C VAL A 140 6.03 1.00 6.69
N ASP A 141 6.08 1.67 5.54
CA ASP A 141 5.92 1.03 4.23
C ASP A 141 7.04 0.03 3.92
N PHE A 142 8.27 0.37 4.28
CA PHE A 142 9.41 -0.53 4.15
C PHE A 142 9.18 -1.83 4.92
N VAL A 143 8.74 -1.76 6.16
CA VAL A 143 8.42 -2.96 6.96
C VAL A 143 7.25 -3.72 6.35
N ARG A 144 6.14 -3.01 6.11
CA ARG A 144 4.87 -3.64 5.79
C ARG A 144 4.90 -4.27 4.40
N THR A 145 5.49 -3.56 3.45
CA THR A 145 5.36 -3.84 2.02
C THR A 145 6.66 -4.37 1.45
N VAL A 146 7.78 -3.68 1.64
CA VAL A 146 9.08 -4.12 1.11
C VAL A 146 9.58 -5.39 1.82
N LEU A 147 9.61 -5.43 3.16
CA LEU A 147 9.87 -6.67 3.90
C LEU A 147 8.66 -7.62 3.89
N GLY A 148 7.45 -7.06 3.68
CA GLY A 148 6.22 -7.84 3.57
C GLY A 148 5.58 -8.25 4.90
N VAL A 149 6.01 -7.70 6.03
CA VAL A 149 5.59 -8.16 7.36
C VAL A 149 4.25 -7.52 7.76
N ARG A 150 3.23 -8.35 7.99
CA ARG A 150 1.88 -7.92 8.39
C ARG A 150 1.32 -8.81 9.51
N PRO A 151 0.43 -8.29 10.38
CA PRO A 151 -0.37 -9.14 11.24
C PRO A 151 -1.31 -9.95 10.35
N GLY A 152 -1.18 -11.28 10.39
CA GLY A 152 -2.09 -12.17 9.67
C GLY A 152 -3.42 -12.38 10.39
N THR A 153 -3.44 -12.06 11.69
CA THR A 153 -4.61 -11.97 12.57
C THR A 153 -4.32 -10.92 13.66
N PRO A 154 -5.34 -10.40 14.37
CA PRO A 154 -5.15 -9.39 15.41
C PRO A 154 -4.06 -9.77 16.42
N GLY A 155 -3.23 -8.80 16.80
CA GLY A 155 -2.16 -8.99 17.77
C GLY A 155 -0.96 -9.83 17.29
N PHE A 156 -0.83 -10.09 15.98
CA PHE A 156 0.19 -11.00 15.43
C PHE A 156 0.07 -12.44 15.97
N ALA A 157 -1.15 -12.89 16.29
CA ALA A 157 -1.41 -14.31 16.59
C ALA A 157 -1.06 -15.22 15.39
N THR A 158 -1.03 -14.65 14.18
CA THR A 158 -0.35 -15.20 13.01
C THR A 158 0.43 -14.08 12.31
N ILE A 159 1.52 -14.42 11.64
CA ILE A 159 2.38 -13.49 10.89
C ILE A 159 2.22 -13.76 9.40
N ASP A 160 1.99 -12.72 8.61
CA ASP A 160 2.11 -12.77 7.15
C ASP A 160 3.42 -12.15 6.71
N ILE A 161 4.16 -12.84 5.84
CA ILE A 161 5.36 -12.35 5.16
C ILE A 161 5.13 -12.47 3.65
N ALA A 162 4.86 -11.34 3.00
CA ALA A 162 4.64 -11.25 1.57
C ALA A 162 5.42 -10.04 1.00
N PRO A 163 6.71 -10.21 0.68
CA PRO A 163 7.57 -9.12 0.22
C PRO A 163 7.15 -8.59 -1.15
N GLN A 164 7.10 -7.27 -1.31
CA GLN A 164 7.09 -6.63 -2.62
C GLN A 164 8.52 -6.45 -3.11
N THR A 165 8.82 -7.09 -4.24
CA THR A 165 10.19 -7.18 -4.80
C THR A 165 10.41 -6.35 -6.05
N ASP A 166 9.40 -5.58 -6.46
CA ASP A 166 9.44 -4.79 -7.69
C ASP A 166 10.54 -3.72 -7.61
N GLY A 167 11.41 -3.68 -8.62
CA GLY A 167 12.53 -2.73 -8.67
C GLY A 167 13.65 -2.98 -7.63
N LEU A 168 13.60 -4.08 -6.86
CA LEU A 168 14.56 -4.38 -5.79
C LEU A 168 15.11 -5.80 -5.88
N THR A 169 16.41 -5.96 -5.60
CA THR A 169 17.08 -7.28 -5.61
C THR A 169 17.18 -7.91 -4.22
N HIS A 170 17.05 -7.11 -3.17
CA HIS A 170 17.08 -7.59 -1.79
C HIS A 170 16.47 -6.55 -0.84
N ALA A 171 16.05 -7.00 0.33
CA ALA A 171 15.85 -6.14 1.48
C ALA A 171 16.06 -6.92 2.78
N ARG A 172 16.41 -6.19 3.85
CA ARG A 172 16.59 -6.75 5.19
C ARG A 172 16.12 -5.77 6.24
N GLY A 173 15.48 -6.27 7.27
CA GLY A 173 15.11 -5.48 8.45
C GLY A 173 14.30 -6.29 9.44
N GLY A 174 13.65 -5.60 10.37
CA GLY A 174 12.81 -6.26 11.36
C GLY A 174 11.95 -5.28 12.15
N ILE A 175 11.00 -5.84 12.89
CA ILE A 175 10.11 -5.11 13.79
C ILE A 175 9.90 -5.84 15.11
N VAL A 176 9.50 -5.09 16.12
CA VAL A 176 8.96 -5.65 17.36
C VAL A 176 7.43 -5.60 17.26
N SER A 177 6.82 -6.78 17.26
CA SER A 177 5.37 -6.96 17.32
C SER A 177 4.93 -7.31 18.74
N PRO A 178 3.63 -7.29 19.06
CA PRO A 178 3.12 -7.81 20.32
C PRO A 178 3.50 -9.28 20.59
N ALA A 179 3.69 -10.08 19.54
CA ALA A 179 4.10 -11.48 19.65
C ALA A 179 5.64 -11.64 19.83
N GLY A 180 6.41 -10.57 19.63
CA GLY A 180 7.87 -10.55 19.73
C GLY A 180 8.57 -10.00 18.48
N ARG A 181 9.89 -10.11 18.47
CA ARG A 181 10.75 -9.64 17.37
C ARG A 181 10.60 -10.51 16.13
N ILE A 182 10.48 -9.86 14.97
CA ILE A 182 10.42 -10.46 13.64
C ILE A 182 11.55 -9.85 12.81
N ASP A 183 12.50 -10.66 12.38
CA ASP A 183 13.55 -10.25 11.44
C ASP A 183 13.34 -10.97 10.10
N VAL A 184 13.45 -10.23 8.99
CA VAL A 184 13.28 -10.75 7.63
C VAL A 184 14.43 -10.25 6.76
N GLU A 185 15.03 -11.17 6.01
CA GLU A 185 15.90 -10.89 4.87
C GLU A 185 15.35 -11.62 3.65
N TRP A 186 15.35 -10.97 2.50
CA TRP A 186 15.04 -11.62 1.25
C TRP A 186 15.96 -11.19 0.13
N ARG A 187 16.13 -12.07 -0.86
CA ARG A 187 16.88 -11.83 -2.09
C ARG A 187 16.10 -12.34 -3.29
N ARG A 188 16.19 -11.63 -4.40
CA ARG A 188 15.60 -11.98 -5.68
C ARG A 188 16.70 -12.24 -6.69
N ASP A 189 16.67 -13.42 -7.30
CA ASP A 189 17.53 -13.82 -8.41
C ASP A 189 16.65 -14.23 -9.60
N GLY A 190 16.50 -13.32 -10.55
CA GLY A 190 15.54 -13.45 -11.64
C GLY A 190 14.10 -13.60 -11.14
N ALA A 191 13.52 -14.79 -11.37
CA ALA A 191 12.17 -15.15 -10.96
C ALA A 191 12.10 -15.74 -9.54
N ILE A 192 13.22 -16.18 -8.98
CA ILE A 192 13.27 -16.87 -7.70
C ILE A 192 13.45 -15.83 -6.58
N VAL A 193 12.58 -15.88 -5.58
CA VAL A 193 12.71 -15.10 -4.35
C VAL A 193 13.04 -16.06 -3.21
N SER A 194 14.05 -15.71 -2.41
CA SER A 194 14.41 -16.45 -1.20
C SER A 194 14.24 -15.56 0.02
N VAL A 195 13.59 -16.08 1.06
CA VAL A 195 13.34 -15.43 2.34
C VAL A 195 14.01 -16.22 3.46
N SER A 196 14.76 -15.52 4.31
CA SER A 196 15.16 -15.96 5.64
C SER A 196 14.42 -15.12 6.67
N ALA A 197 13.70 -15.75 7.59
CA ALA A 197 12.95 -15.07 8.64
C ALA A 197 13.23 -15.68 10.01
N THR A 198 13.38 -14.82 11.02
CA THR A 198 13.35 -15.23 12.43
C THR A 198 12.11 -14.62 13.05
N VAL A 199 11.17 -15.48 13.43
CA VAL A 199 9.89 -15.10 14.05
C VAL A 199 9.78 -15.72 15.45
N PRO A 200 8.90 -15.19 16.33
CA PRO A 200 8.69 -15.78 17.65
C PRO A 200 8.27 -17.27 17.55
N LYS A 201 8.79 -18.10 18.45
CA LYS A 201 8.44 -19.53 18.51
C LYS A 201 6.97 -19.69 18.90
N GLY A 202 6.29 -20.64 18.27
CA GLY A 202 4.88 -20.94 18.50
C GLY A 202 3.89 -20.01 17.80
N VAL A 203 4.37 -19.06 17.00
CA VAL A 203 3.52 -18.17 16.19
C VAL A 203 3.47 -18.70 14.76
N PRO A 204 2.30 -19.09 14.23
CA PRO A 204 2.16 -19.50 12.84
C PRO A 204 2.53 -18.37 11.87
N THR A 205 3.35 -18.68 10.89
CA THR A 205 3.80 -17.72 9.87
C THR A 205 3.43 -18.21 8.49
N ARG A 206 2.74 -17.38 7.70
CA ARG A 206 2.42 -17.63 6.30
C ARG A 206 3.37 -16.79 5.45
N ILE A 207 4.11 -17.45 4.57
CA ILE A 207 4.99 -16.80 3.60
C ILE A 207 4.40 -16.94 2.21
N ALA A 208 4.28 -15.83 1.49
CA ALA A 208 3.80 -15.79 0.11
C ALA A 208 4.83 -15.10 -0.78
N LEU A 209 5.40 -15.86 -1.72
CA LEU A 209 6.34 -15.41 -2.74
C LEU A 209 5.71 -15.57 -4.13
N PRO A 210 6.24 -14.90 -5.18
CA PRO A 210 5.71 -15.02 -6.53
C PRO A 210 5.55 -16.47 -7.02
N GLY A 211 6.48 -17.36 -6.69
CA GLY A 211 6.44 -18.77 -7.10
C GLY A 211 5.74 -19.73 -6.14
N GLY A 212 5.28 -19.28 -4.96
CA GLY A 212 4.71 -20.21 -3.99
C GLY A 212 4.33 -19.63 -2.64
N LYS A 213 3.42 -20.32 -1.96
CA LYS A 213 2.96 -19.98 -0.61
C LYS A 213 3.16 -21.16 0.34
N ARG A 214 3.57 -20.89 1.57
CA ARG A 214 3.75 -21.92 2.61
C ARG A 214 3.43 -21.39 4.00
N THR A 215 2.80 -22.24 4.82
CA THR A 215 2.58 -21.97 6.24
C THR A 215 3.59 -22.74 7.10
N PHE A 216 4.11 -22.07 8.13
CA PHE A 216 5.04 -22.59 9.12
C PHE A 216 4.42 -22.46 10.50
N GLU A 217 3.86 -23.56 11.02
CA GLU A 217 3.05 -23.56 12.26
C GLU A 217 3.86 -23.27 13.54
N ARG A 218 5.16 -23.55 13.54
CA ARG A 218 6.00 -23.49 14.76
C ARG A 218 6.73 -22.17 14.96
N GLY A 219 6.76 -21.28 13.96
CA GLY A 219 7.65 -20.11 13.98
C GLY A 219 9.14 -20.47 14.11
N GLY A 220 9.94 -19.59 14.72
CA GLY A 220 11.40 -19.75 14.83
C GLY A 220 12.15 -19.29 13.58
N ARG A 221 13.24 -19.98 13.24
CA ARG A 221 13.99 -19.70 12.00
C ARG A 221 13.33 -20.40 10.82
N ILE A 222 13.04 -19.64 9.78
CA ILE A 222 12.38 -20.09 8.55
C ILE A 222 13.26 -19.71 7.36
N GLU A 223 13.44 -20.65 6.44
CA GLU A 223 14.04 -20.43 5.13
C GLU A 223 13.02 -20.90 4.08
N PHE A 224 12.72 -20.08 3.08
CA PHE A 224 11.78 -20.42 2.01
C PHE A 224 12.18 -19.76 0.71
N SER A 225 12.21 -20.55 -0.37
CA SER A 225 12.48 -20.06 -1.72
C SER A 225 11.38 -20.51 -2.66
N ALA A 226 10.93 -19.62 -3.54
CA ALA A 226 9.99 -19.92 -4.60
C ALA A 226 10.11 -18.93 -5.76
#